data_AF-A0A9P8SH21-F1
#
_entry.id   AF-A0A9P8SH21-F1
#
_cell.length_a   1.000
_cell.length_b   1.000
_cell.length_c   1.000
_cell.angle_alpha   90.00
_cell.angle_beta   90.00
_cell.angle_gamma   90.00
#
_symmetry.space_group_name_H-M   'P 1'
#
loop_
_entity.id
_entity.type
_entity.pdbx_description
1 polymer ?
#
loop_
_entity_poly.entity_id
_entity_poly.type
_entity_poly.pdbx_seq_one_letter_code
_entity_poly.pdbx_strand_id
1 'polypeptide(L)'
;MPAEDNAPSPQENAAGLQDREAGLKHEEAGPKRQLTLPAWLDHFNSHDLKIVFRCWAATWVASILIFLGPTLRSIGVATFFGAIILYIVPPASILFLYLLAAFSALFGMCLAWAWGLVAMKAALDARPASETQARLQALQQQAAQTAQRSGESVAWEAQKLVHDGFMLDARITVVFYVFCCVFVYALTRLRYNNPKLTLTQIFGVIVIDIFLLIGLTLTTFNASLASLLVKPGTIGIGLGAVCCLLFFPQSTSYAVLHQMEKLIRMTETSLDATRKHLASHTMQVSQLAGARYSLIAAYKSMEPALAFLPLDLSRGRWNADDVKSLQVRVREVMLSCLSLLDFHITKVEAAQKRECLESQKLGQGAVEKGPTAEQNGQEIGRHQLLESANLLEALKSPEHGLCERPLVS
;
A
#
# COMPACT_ATOMS: atom_id res chain seq x y z
N MET A 1 11.41 36.39 -94.90
CA MET A 1 10.45 37.51 -95.05
C MET A 1 9.42 37.39 -93.95
N PRO A 2 9.02 38.50 -93.30
CA PRO A 2 9.74 39.40 -92.37
C PRO A 2 9.57 38.90 -90.90
N ALA A 3 10.44 39.23 -89.93
CA ALA A 3 10.63 40.51 -89.25
C ALA A 3 9.43 40.87 -88.33
N GLU A 4 9.68 40.99 -87.02
CA GLU A 4 9.59 42.26 -86.26
C GLU A 4 8.12 42.61 -85.92
N ASP A 5 7.71 43.10 -84.76
CA ASP A 5 8.32 43.65 -83.55
C ASP A 5 7.12 43.76 -82.57
N ASN A 6 7.32 43.55 -81.27
CA ASN A 6 6.46 44.16 -80.24
C ASN A 6 7.00 43.86 -78.83
N ALA A 7 7.62 44.88 -78.26
CA ALA A 7 7.94 44.99 -76.85
C ALA A 7 6.69 44.86 -75.95
N PRO A 8 6.81 44.24 -74.76
CA PRO A 8 5.84 44.45 -73.70
C PRO A 8 6.18 45.71 -72.89
N SER A 9 5.15 46.53 -72.77
CA SER A 9 5.01 47.75 -71.97
C SER A 9 5.11 47.51 -70.45
N PRO A 10 5.39 48.56 -69.67
CA PRO A 10 5.68 48.44 -68.24
C PRO A 10 4.39 48.25 -67.44
N GLN A 11 4.01 46.99 -67.22
CA GLN A 11 2.90 46.62 -66.34
C GLN A 11 3.25 45.45 -65.42
N GLU A 12 4.50 45.39 -64.97
CA GLU A 12 5.00 44.36 -64.05
C GLU A 12 5.56 44.99 -62.76
N ASN A 13 4.82 45.94 -62.17
CA ASN A 13 5.17 46.52 -60.85
C ASN A 13 3.94 46.93 -60.01
N ALA A 14 2.78 46.30 -60.24
CA ALA A 14 1.57 46.54 -59.46
C ALA A 14 0.88 45.28 -58.92
N ALA A 15 1.58 44.14 -58.92
CA ALA A 15 1.11 42.88 -58.31
C ALA A 15 1.89 42.48 -57.04
N GLY A 16 2.78 43.36 -56.55
CA GLY A 16 3.64 43.10 -55.38
C GLY A 16 3.25 43.85 -54.10
N LEU A 17 2.12 44.55 -54.08
CA LEU A 17 1.76 45.44 -52.97
C LEU A 17 0.33 45.30 -52.43
N GLN A 18 -0.40 44.24 -52.80
CA GLN A 18 -1.67 43.86 -52.16
C GLN A 18 -1.59 42.59 -51.29
N ASP A 19 -0.49 41.84 -51.34
CA ASP A 19 -0.26 40.69 -50.43
C ASP A 19 0.38 41.07 -49.08
N ARG A 20 0.46 42.37 -48.77
CA ARG A 20 1.10 42.86 -47.53
C ARG A 20 0.12 43.46 -46.49
N GLU A 21 -1.19 43.43 -46.76
CA GLU A 21 -2.24 43.86 -45.82
C GLU A 21 -3.25 42.77 -45.43
N ALA A 22 -2.97 41.49 -45.73
CA ALA A 22 -3.71 40.34 -45.19
C ALA A 22 -2.99 39.66 -44.01
N GLY A 23 -2.02 40.34 -43.39
CA GLY A 23 -1.13 39.79 -42.35
C GLY A 23 -1.32 40.34 -40.94
N LEU A 24 -2.46 40.95 -40.61
CA LEU A 24 -2.72 41.54 -39.28
C LEU A 24 -4.18 41.37 -38.83
N LYS A 25 -4.65 40.11 -38.80
CA LYS A 25 -5.70 39.67 -37.88
C LYS A 25 -5.33 38.28 -37.36
N HIS A 26 -4.25 38.24 -36.57
CA HIS A 26 -4.09 37.17 -35.60
C HIS A 26 -5.19 37.36 -34.56
N GLU A 27 -6.27 36.61 -34.76
CA GLU A 27 -7.24 36.30 -33.73
C GLU A 27 -6.46 35.80 -32.52
N GLU A 28 -6.49 36.58 -31.43
CA GLU A 28 -6.01 36.16 -30.12
C GLU A 28 -6.82 34.94 -29.69
N ALA A 29 -6.35 33.75 -30.08
CA ALA A 29 -6.75 32.51 -29.45
C ALA A 29 -6.24 32.58 -28.01
N GLY A 30 -7.13 33.04 -27.12
CA GLY A 30 -6.89 33.07 -25.68
C GLY A 30 -6.33 31.73 -25.18
N PRO A 31 -5.59 31.73 -24.07
CA PRO A 31 -4.92 30.54 -23.58
C PRO A 31 -5.95 29.44 -23.42
N LYS A 32 -5.84 28.39 -24.24
CA LYS A 32 -6.63 27.17 -24.06
C LYS A 32 -6.36 26.72 -22.64
N ARG A 33 -7.36 26.92 -21.76
CA ARG A 33 -7.36 26.37 -20.40
C ARG A 33 -7.30 24.87 -20.58
N GLN A 34 -6.09 24.32 -20.61
CA GLN A 34 -5.89 22.91 -20.36
C GLN A 34 -6.39 22.71 -18.94
N LEU A 35 -7.57 22.11 -18.83
CA LEU A 35 -8.08 21.61 -17.57
C LEU A 35 -7.06 20.57 -17.09
N THR A 36 -6.05 21.03 -16.35
CA THR A 36 -5.15 20.17 -15.61
C THR A 36 -6.01 19.43 -14.62
N LEU A 37 -6.35 18.20 -14.98
CA LEU A 37 -6.96 17.27 -14.05
C LEU A 37 -6.04 17.18 -12.83
N PRO A 38 -6.59 17.03 -11.61
CA PRO A 38 -5.77 16.80 -10.44
C PRO A 38 -4.79 15.65 -10.70
N ALA A 39 -3.57 15.71 -10.15
CA ALA A 39 -2.52 14.70 -10.41
C ALA A 39 -2.94 13.23 -10.14
N TRP A 40 -4.01 13.01 -9.36
CA TRP A 40 -4.61 11.69 -9.11
C TRP A 40 -5.46 11.13 -10.28
N LEU A 41 -5.87 11.97 -11.23
CA LEU A 41 -6.64 11.65 -12.45
C LEU A 41 -5.78 11.64 -13.72
N ASP A 42 -4.51 12.02 -13.65
CA ASP A 42 -3.62 12.12 -14.82
C ASP A 42 -2.87 10.80 -15.14
N HIS A 43 -3.14 9.75 -14.35
CA HIS A 43 -2.51 8.43 -14.46
C HIS A 43 -3.48 7.34 -14.95
N PHE A 44 -4.46 7.66 -15.81
CA PHE A 44 -5.32 6.65 -16.44
C PHE A 44 -4.57 5.92 -17.56
N ASN A 45 -3.62 5.07 -17.18
CA ASN A 45 -3.03 4.11 -18.11
C ASN A 45 -4.05 3.03 -18.45
N SER A 46 -4.01 2.54 -19.69
CA SER A 46 -4.88 1.44 -20.17
C SER A 46 -4.79 0.19 -19.28
N HIS A 47 -3.64 -0.03 -18.65
CA HIS A 47 -3.42 -1.09 -17.66
C HIS A 47 -4.23 -0.88 -16.38
N ASP A 48 -4.17 0.33 -15.82
CA ASP A 48 -4.83 0.65 -14.55
C ASP A 48 -6.34 0.67 -14.72
N LEU A 49 -6.84 1.11 -15.89
CA LEU A 49 -8.25 1.03 -16.23
C LEU A 49 -8.75 -0.43 -16.29
N LYS A 50 -7.95 -1.37 -16.81
CA LYS A 50 -8.30 -2.81 -16.82
C LYS A 50 -8.40 -3.36 -15.40
N ILE A 51 -7.47 -2.99 -14.52
CA ILE A 51 -7.51 -3.40 -13.11
C ILE A 51 -8.73 -2.80 -12.41
N VAL A 52 -8.97 -1.50 -12.59
CA VAL A 52 -10.14 -0.81 -12.03
C VAL A 52 -11.43 -1.47 -12.50
N PHE A 53 -11.56 -1.78 -13.79
CA PHE A 53 -12.72 -2.47 -14.34
C PHE A 53 -12.93 -3.85 -13.70
N ARG A 54 -11.86 -4.64 -13.55
CA ARG A 54 -11.92 -5.97 -12.93
C ARG A 54 -12.36 -5.90 -11.47
N CYS A 55 -11.79 -4.99 -10.68
CA CYS A 55 -12.17 -4.78 -9.29
C CYS A 55 -13.60 -4.24 -9.17
N TRP A 56 -13.96 -3.27 -10.01
CA TRP A 56 -15.30 -2.70 -10.06
C TRP A 56 -16.35 -3.75 -10.38
N ALA A 57 -16.13 -4.59 -11.40
CA ALA A 57 -17.05 -5.66 -11.78
C ALA A 57 -17.26 -6.67 -10.63
N ALA A 58 -16.18 -7.09 -9.96
CA ALA A 58 -16.26 -7.99 -8.83
C ALA A 58 -17.09 -7.38 -7.68
N THR A 59 -16.76 -6.16 -7.28
CA THR A 59 -17.47 -5.45 -6.20
C THR A 59 -18.92 -5.14 -6.56
N TRP A 60 -19.20 -4.79 -7.81
CA TRP A 60 -20.55 -4.55 -8.30
C TRP A 60 -21.42 -5.80 -8.23
N VAL A 61 -20.92 -6.94 -8.71
CA VAL A 61 -21.64 -8.21 -8.62
C VAL A 61 -21.84 -8.62 -7.16
N ALA A 62 -20.84 -8.46 -6.29
CA ALA A 62 -21.00 -8.71 -4.85
C ALA A 62 -22.05 -7.81 -4.21
N SER A 63 -22.14 -6.55 -4.64
CA SER A 63 -23.12 -5.59 -4.13
C SER A 63 -24.54 -5.96 -4.57
N ILE A 64 -24.71 -6.38 -5.83
CA ILE A 64 -25.98 -6.91 -6.34
C ILE A 64 -26.45 -8.11 -5.50
N LEU A 65 -25.55 -9.04 -5.15
CA LEU A 65 -25.88 -10.22 -4.34
C LEU A 65 -26.47 -9.88 -2.96
N ILE A 66 -26.15 -8.70 -2.39
CA ILE A 66 -26.72 -8.23 -1.12
C ILE A 66 -28.22 -7.93 -1.26
N PHE A 67 -28.64 -7.40 -2.41
CA PHE A 67 -30.03 -6.98 -2.65
C PHE A 67 -30.94 -8.09 -3.20
N LEU A 68 -30.37 -9.19 -3.69
CA LEU A 68 -31.16 -10.32 -4.20
C LEU A 68 -31.74 -11.14 -3.03
N GLY A 69 -33.05 -11.07 -2.84
CA GLY A 69 -33.78 -11.81 -1.79
C GLY A 69 -33.48 -13.33 -1.74
N PRO A 70 -33.45 -14.07 -2.87
CA PRO A 70 -33.11 -15.49 -2.87
C PRO A 70 -31.68 -15.75 -2.38
N THR A 71 -30.74 -14.89 -2.77
CA THR A 71 -29.34 -14.94 -2.37
C THR A 71 -29.20 -14.68 -0.86
N LEU A 72 -29.91 -13.67 -0.34
CA LEU A 72 -29.90 -13.34 1.08
C LEU A 72 -30.47 -14.48 1.95
N ARG A 73 -31.48 -15.21 1.46
CA ARG A 73 -32.02 -16.40 2.14
C ARG A 73 -31.08 -17.60 2.14
N SER A 74 -30.27 -17.77 1.07
CA SER A 74 -29.36 -18.90 0.92
C SER A 74 -28.00 -18.67 1.60
N ILE A 75 -27.43 -17.48 1.44
CA ILE A 75 -26.11 -17.10 1.98
C ILE A 75 -26.24 -16.64 3.44
N GLY A 76 -27.31 -15.91 3.76
CA GLY A 76 -27.59 -15.39 5.10
C GLY A 76 -27.40 -13.87 5.23
N VAL A 77 -27.66 -13.36 6.43
CA VAL A 77 -27.67 -11.92 6.75
C VAL A 77 -26.30 -11.23 6.57
N ALA A 78 -25.20 -11.99 6.55
CA ALA A 78 -23.85 -11.46 6.39
C ALA A 78 -23.35 -11.46 4.94
N THR A 79 -24.26 -11.47 3.94
CA THR A 79 -23.90 -11.47 2.51
C THR A 79 -22.97 -10.30 2.13
N PHE A 80 -23.08 -9.16 2.81
CA PHE A 80 -22.19 -7.99 2.63
C PHE A 80 -20.71 -8.29 2.87
N PHE A 81 -20.39 -9.31 3.65
CA PHE A 81 -19.00 -9.68 3.95
C PHE A 81 -18.22 -10.12 2.72
N GLY A 82 -18.89 -10.67 1.70
CA GLY A 82 -18.25 -11.00 0.42
C GLY A 82 -17.69 -9.76 -0.28
N ALA A 83 -18.39 -8.63 -0.21
CA ALA A 83 -17.91 -7.36 -0.74
C ALA A 83 -16.75 -6.80 0.09
N ILE A 84 -16.80 -6.90 1.43
CA ILE A 84 -15.70 -6.49 2.31
C ILE A 84 -14.42 -7.27 1.98
N ILE A 85 -14.52 -8.59 1.75
CA ILE A 85 -13.37 -9.40 1.36
C ILE A 85 -12.76 -8.93 0.05
N LEU A 86 -13.58 -8.53 -0.94
CA LEU A 86 -13.08 -7.99 -2.21
C LEU A 86 -12.40 -6.64 -2.04
N TYR A 87 -12.73 -5.85 -1.02
CA TYR A 87 -11.99 -4.62 -0.70
C TYR A 87 -10.66 -4.92 0.01
N ILE A 88 -10.62 -5.90 0.91
CA ILE A 88 -9.41 -6.28 1.65
C ILE A 88 -8.43 -7.01 0.72
N VAL A 89 -8.95 -7.92 -0.10
CA VAL A 89 -8.20 -8.73 -1.07
C VAL A 89 -8.78 -8.45 -2.45
N PRO A 90 -8.41 -7.32 -3.09
CA PRO A 90 -8.91 -6.99 -4.40
C PRO A 90 -8.35 -7.95 -5.44
N PRO A 91 -9.14 -8.30 -6.49
CA PRO A 91 -8.63 -8.97 -7.68
C PRO A 91 -7.83 -7.96 -8.51
N ALA A 92 -6.80 -7.33 -7.94
CA ALA A 92 -5.93 -6.37 -8.60
C ALA A 92 -4.62 -7.03 -9.08
N SER A 93 -4.30 -8.22 -8.57
CA SER A 93 -3.07 -8.95 -8.86
C SER A 93 -3.27 -10.09 -9.87
N ILE A 94 -2.20 -10.86 -10.10
CA ILE A 94 -2.24 -12.12 -10.83
C ILE A 94 -3.10 -13.13 -10.05
N LEU A 95 -3.78 -14.04 -10.76
CA LEU A 95 -4.64 -15.06 -10.16
C LEU A 95 -3.97 -15.83 -9.01
N PHE A 96 -2.72 -16.28 -9.17
CA PHE A 96 -2.03 -17.04 -8.12
C PHE A 96 -1.78 -16.24 -6.85
N LEU A 97 -1.39 -14.96 -6.99
CA LEU A 97 -1.22 -14.08 -5.82
C LEU A 97 -2.55 -13.80 -5.13
N TYR A 98 -3.61 -13.62 -5.92
CA TYR A 98 -4.97 -13.49 -5.40
C TYR A 98 -5.41 -14.74 -4.65
N LEU A 99 -5.22 -15.94 -5.23
CA LEU A 99 -5.57 -17.20 -4.61
C LEU A 99 -4.77 -17.46 -3.33
N LEU A 100 -3.47 -17.15 -3.31
CA LEU A 100 -2.66 -17.28 -2.10
C LEU A 100 -3.21 -16.39 -0.96
N ALA A 101 -3.52 -15.13 -1.27
CA ALA A 101 -4.10 -14.19 -0.30
C ALA A 101 -5.47 -14.68 0.18
N ALA A 102 -6.31 -15.15 -0.74
CA ALA A 102 -7.63 -15.69 -0.45
C ALA A 102 -7.58 -16.97 0.41
N PHE A 103 -6.68 -17.90 0.10
CA PHE A 103 -6.48 -19.11 0.92
C PHE A 103 -5.91 -18.77 2.29
N SER A 104 -5.00 -17.79 2.40
CA SER A 104 -4.51 -17.29 3.69
C SER A 104 -5.65 -16.71 4.54
N ALA A 105 -6.58 -15.96 3.93
CA ALA A 105 -7.77 -15.44 4.60
C ALA A 105 -8.71 -16.58 5.06
N LEU A 106 -9.02 -17.54 4.18
CA LEU A 106 -9.85 -18.72 4.51
C LEU A 106 -9.24 -19.57 5.61
N PHE A 107 -7.92 -19.79 5.55
CA PHE A 107 -7.21 -20.50 6.60
C PHE A 107 -7.36 -19.80 7.96
N GLY A 108 -7.26 -18.47 7.99
CA GLY A 108 -7.52 -17.68 9.21
C GLY A 108 -8.94 -17.85 9.73
N MET A 109 -9.94 -17.76 8.86
CA MET A 109 -11.34 -17.96 9.24
C MET A 109 -11.61 -19.36 9.77
N CYS A 110 -11.08 -20.41 9.13
CA CYS A 110 -11.25 -21.80 9.54
C CYS A 110 -10.54 -22.10 10.88
N LEU A 111 -9.33 -21.56 11.07
CA LEU A 111 -8.58 -21.72 12.32
C LEU A 111 -9.31 -21.06 13.49
N ALA A 112 -9.79 -19.82 13.28
CA ALA A 112 -10.60 -19.11 14.26
C ALA A 112 -11.94 -19.79 14.52
N TRP A 113 -12.56 -20.37 13.50
CA TRP A 113 -13.77 -21.17 13.67
C TRP A 113 -13.51 -22.36 14.57
N ALA A 114 -12.48 -23.18 14.28
CA ALA A 114 -12.14 -24.33 15.10
C ALA A 114 -11.84 -23.93 16.56
N TRP A 115 -11.06 -22.86 16.77
CA TRP A 115 -10.76 -22.35 18.10
C TRP A 115 -12.00 -21.82 18.83
N GLY A 116 -12.86 -21.07 18.13
CA GLY A 116 -14.11 -20.55 18.66
C GLY A 116 -15.07 -21.66 19.09
N LEU A 117 -15.12 -22.79 18.38
CA LEU A 117 -15.91 -23.96 18.78
C LEU A 117 -15.37 -24.61 20.06
N VAL A 118 -14.05 -24.68 20.22
CA VAL A 118 -13.41 -25.16 21.46
C VAL A 118 -13.75 -24.23 22.62
N ALA A 119 -13.62 -22.91 22.43
CA ALA A 119 -13.97 -21.90 23.42
C ALA A 119 -15.45 -21.99 23.81
N MET A 120 -16.35 -22.16 22.84
CA MET A 120 -17.78 -22.30 23.07
C MET A 120 -18.10 -23.57 23.88
N LYS A 121 -17.48 -24.71 23.56
CA LYS A 121 -17.64 -25.94 24.35
C LYS A 121 -17.14 -25.78 25.78
N ALA A 122 -15.97 -25.20 25.98
CA ALA A 122 -15.42 -24.95 27.32
C ALA A 122 -16.31 -24.00 28.12
N ALA A 123 -16.87 -22.97 27.48
CA ALA A 123 -17.76 -22.03 28.14
C ALA A 123 -19.11 -22.68 28.55
N LEU A 124 -19.69 -23.51 27.69
CA LEU A 124 -20.93 -24.23 28.02
C LEU A 124 -20.74 -25.23 29.15
N ASP A 125 -19.57 -25.87 29.24
CA ASP A 125 -19.24 -26.80 30.33
C ASP A 125 -19.07 -26.08 31.68
N ALA A 126 -18.61 -24.83 31.66
CA ALA A 126 -18.52 -23.99 32.86
C ALA A 126 -19.90 -23.53 33.40
N ARG A 127 -20.99 -23.78 32.67
CA ARG A 127 -22.34 -23.31 33.01
C ARG A 127 -23.14 -24.39 33.76
N PRO A 128 -23.65 -24.11 34.98
CA PRO A 128 -24.49 -25.06 35.68
C PRO A 128 -25.85 -25.26 34.97
N ALA A 129 -26.16 -26.52 34.64
CA ALA A 129 -27.35 -26.87 33.87
C ALA A 129 -28.67 -26.50 34.58
N SER A 130 -28.73 -26.67 35.91
CA SER A 130 -29.92 -26.36 36.72
C SER A 130 -30.26 -24.86 36.71
N GLU A 131 -29.25 -24.01 36.88
CA GLU A 131 -29.42 -22.55 36.87
C GLU A 131 -29.81 -22.05 35.47
N THR A 132 -29.23 -22.63 34.42
CA THR A 132 -29.56 -22.30 33.04
C THR A 132 -31.00 -22.63 32.71
N GLN A 133 -31.49 -23.79 33.13
CA GLN A 133 -32.88 -24.19 32.92
C GLN A 133 -33.85 -23.29 33.68
N ALA A 134 -33.52 -22.93 34.93
CA ALA A 134 -34.32 -21.99 35.71
C ALA A 134 -34.39 -20.60 35.05
N ARG A 135 -33.26 -20.08 34.54
CA ARG A 135 -33.24 -18.81 33.80
C ARG A 135 -34.02 -18.90 32.48
N LEU A 136 -33.94 -20.02 31.75
CA LEU A 136 -34.72 -20.21 30.52
C LEU A 136 -36.23 -20.21 30.78
N GLN A 137 -36.67 -20.85 31.87
CA GLN A 137 -38.07 -20.82 32.30
C GLN A 137 -38.50 -19.40 32.71
N ALA A 138 -37.67 -18.69 33.49
CA ALA A 138 -37.94 -17.31 33.87
C ALA A 138 -38.02 -16.38 32.65
N LEU A 139 -37.15 -16.56 31.66
CA LEU A 139 -37.17 -15.79 30.41
C LEU A 139 -38.45 -16.05 29.61
N GLN A 140 -38.89 -17.31 29.50
CA GLN A 140 -40.14 -17.64 28.81
C GLN A 140 -41.36 -17.01 29.51
N GLN A 141 -41.40 -17.05 30.84
CA GLN A 141 -42.48 -16.44 31.63
C GLN A 141 -42.50 -14.91 31.46
N GLN A 142 -41.34 -14.27 31.54
CA GLN A 142 -41.23 -12.82 31.39
C GLN A 142 -41.53 -12.37 29.96
N ALA A 143 -41.06 -13.10 28.95
CA ALA A 143 -41.37 -12.81 27.54
C ALA A 143 -42.87 -12.94 27.26
N ALA A 144 -43.54 -13.97 27.82
CA ALA A 144 -44.98 -14.15 27.67
C ALA A 144 -45.78 -13.01 28.33
N GLN A 145 -45.37 -12.57 29.52
CA GLN A 145 -46.02 -11.45 30.22
C GLN A 145 -45.82 -10.11 29.48
N THR A 146 -44.63 -9.86 28.94
CA THR A 146 -44.35 -8.63 28.18
C THR A 146 -45.11 -8.64 26.86
N ALA A 147 -45.12 -9.76 26.13
CA ALA A 147 -45.87 -9.92 24.89
C ALA A 147 -47.37 -9.69 25.06
N GLN A 148 -47.95 -10.14 26.19
CA GLN A 148 -49.36 -9.86 26.52
C GLN A 148 -49.66 -8.36 26.71
N ARG A 149 -48.66 -7.55 27.10
CA ARG A 149 -48.80 -6.10 27.29
C ARG A 149 -48.47 -5.31 26.03
N SER A 150 -47.44 -5.71 25.28
CA SER A 150 -46.99 -5.00 24.08
C SER A 150 -47.79 -5.38 22.83
N GLY A 151 -48.45 -6.56 22.83
CA GLY A 151 -49.13 -7.10 21.66
C GLY A 151 -48.16 -7.69 20.61
N GLU A 152 -46.87 -7.76 20.90
CA GLU A 152 -45.86 -8.36 20.02
C GLU A 152 -45.71 -9.87 20.24
N SER A 153 -44.96 -10.54 19.36
CA SER A 153 -44.73 -11.98 19.47
C SER A 153 -43.80 -12.31 20.65
N VAL A 154 -44.09 -13.40 21.36
CA VAL A 154 -43.28 -13.90 22.50
C VAL A 154 -41.82 -14.14 22.10
N ALA A 155 -41.57 -14.62 20.87
CA ALA A 155 -40.23 -14.90 20.37
C ALA A 155 -39.37 -13.64 20.21
N TRP A 156 -39.99 -12.53 19.77
CA TRP A 156 -39.30 -11.26 19.61
C TRP A 156 -38.94 -10.63 20.96
N GLU A 157 -39.89 -10.62 21.91
CA GLU A 157 -39.64 -10.15 23.28
C GLU A 157 -38.59 -11.00 23.99
N ALA A 158 -38.60 -12.32 23.78
CA ALA A 158 -37.57 -13.22 24.27
C ALA A 158 -36.18 -12.86 23.72
N GLN A 159 -36.08 -12.59 22.41
CA GLN A 159 -34.81 -12.20 21.79
C GLN A 159 -34.30 -10.86 22.33
N LYS A 160 -35.20 -9.89 22.54
CA LYS A 160 -34.87 -8.61 23.16
C LYS A 160 -34.31 -8.79 24.58
N LEU A 161 -34.97 -9.59 25.42
CA LEU A 161 -34.50 -9.92 26.77
C LEU A 161 -33.13 -10.61 26.77
N VAL A 162 -32.86 -11.50 25.80
CA VAL A 162 -31.53 -12.12 25.65
C VAL A 162 -30.47 -11.06 25.31
N HIS A 163 -30.77 -10.14 24.40
CA HIS A 163 -29.85 -9.05 24.04
C HIS A 163 -29.67 -8.00 25.15
N ASP A 164 -30.67 -7.80 26.00
CA ASP A 164 -30.59 -6.99 27.22
C ASP A 164 -29.73 -7.66 28.31
N GLY A 165 -29.22 -8.87 28.04
CA GLY A 165 -28.24 -9.54 28.88
C GLY A 165 -28.83 -10.49 29.91
N PHE A 166 -30.12 -10.83 29.84
CA PHE A 166 -30.77 -11.73 30.78
C PHE A 166 -30.07 -13.10 30.89
N MET A 167 -29.46 -13.55 29.79
CA MET A 167 -28.74 -14.82 29.70
C MET A 167 -27.22 -14.70 29.94
N LEU A 168 -26.69 -13.52 30.22
CA LEU A 168 -25.26 -13.35 30.50
C LEU A 168 -24.88 -14.04 31.82
N ASP A 169 -23.81 -14.82 31.79
CA ASP A 169 -23.19 -15.43 32.96
C ASP A 169 -21.72 -15.03 32.98
N ALA A 170 -21.26 -14.50 34.12
CA ALA A 170 -19.88 -14.09 34.31
C ALA A 170 -18.89 -15.23 34.04
N ARG A 171 -19.24 -16.48 34.38
CA ARG A 171 -18.39 -17.66 34.16
C ARG A 171 -18.09 -17.86 32.67
N ILE A 172 -19.12 -17.79 31.85
CA ILE A 172 -18.99 -17.91 30.38
C ILE A 172 -18.20 -16.76 29.81
N THR A 173 -18.49 -15.53 30.25
CA THR A 173 -17.79 -14.33 29.77
C THR A 173 -16.30 -14.42 30.05
N VAL A 174 -15.90 -14.87 31.25
CA VAL A 174 -14.49 -15.07 31.61
C VAL A 174 -13.84 -16.14 30.73
N VAL A 175 -14.51 -17.29 30.53
CA VAL A 175 -13.96 -18.37 29.68
C VAL A 175 -13.77 -17.90 28.24
N PHE A 176 -14.79 -17.29 27.62
CA PHE A 176 -14.66 -16.74 26.27
C PHE A 176 -13.56 -15.69 26.19
N TYR A 177 -13.50 -14.76 27.14
CA TYR A 177 -12.48 -13.71 27.17
C TYR A 177 -11.06 -14.31 27.20
N VAL A 178 -10.79 -15.24 28.11
CA VAL A 178 -9.48 -15.88 28.24
C VAL A 178 -9.10 -16.64 26.96
N PHE A 179 -10.00 -17.47 26.42
CA PHE A 179 -9.73 -18.22 25.19
C PHE A 179 -9.52 -17.31 23.97
N CYS A 180 -10.27 -16.21 23.85
CA CYS A 180 -10.10 -15.24 22.78
C CYS A 180 -8.76 -14.51 22.92
N CYS A 181 -8.38 -14.07 24.13
CA CYS A 181 -7.09 -13.43 24.38
C CYS A 181 -5.92 -14.37 24.05
N VAL A 182 -6.00 -15.65 24.43
CA VAL A 182 -4.98 -16.66 24.10
C VAL A 182 -4.83 -16.80 22.57
N PHE A 183 -5.94 -16.85 21.84
CA PHE A 183 -5.92 -16.95 20.39
C PHE A 183 -5.32 -15.71 19.71
N VAL A 184 -5.78 -14.52 20.12
CA VAL A 184 -5.26 -13.25 19.57
C VAL A 184 -3.77 -13.12 19.87
N TYR A 185 -3.32 -13.49 21.07
CA TYR A 185 -1.91 -13.53 21.43
C TYR A 185 -1.13 -14.51 20.53
N ALA A 186 -1.63 -15.74 20.34
CA ALA A 186 -1.00 -16.75 19.49
C ALA A 186 -0.87 -16.28 18.03
N LEU A 187 -1.93 -15.71 17.46
CA LEU A 187 -1.89 -15.16 16.09
C LEU A 187 -0.96 -13.95 15.96
N THR A 188 -0.93 -13.08 16.96
CA THR A 188 -0.04 -11.92 16.97
C THR A 188 1.43 -12.34 17.03
N ARG A 189 1.76 -13.35 17.87
CA ARG A 189 3.09 -13.94 17.92
C ARG A 189 3.45 -14.64 16.60
N LEU A 190 2.49 -15.33 15.99
CA LEU A 190 2.67 -15.97 14.69
C LEU A 190 2.98 -14.94 13.59
N ARG A 191 2.29 -13.79 13.57
CA ARG A 191 2.58 -12.68 12.64
C ARG A 191 3.94 -12.03 12.90
N TYR A 192 4.31 -11.85 14.17
CA TYR A 192 5.61 -11.27 14.51
C TYR A 192 6.75 -12.08 13.90
N ASN A 193 6.66 -13.41 13.96
CA ASN A 193 7.64 -14.30 13.33
C ASN A 193 7.47 -14.40 11.81
N ASN A 194 6.23 -14.32 11.31
CA ASN A 194 5.88 -14.50 9.90
C ASN A 194 4.95 -13.38 9.41
N PRO A 195 5.48 -12.24 8.94
CA PRO A 195 4.65 -11.11 8.51
C PRO A 195 3.72 -11.44 7.32
N LYS A 196 4.03 -12.51 6.58
CA LYS A 196 3.20 -13.04 5.48
C LYS A 196 1.82 -13.53 5.94
N LEU A 197 1.65 -13.86 7.23
CA LEU A 197 0.39 -14.34 7.81
C LEU A 197 -0.53 -13.21 8.30
N THR A 198 -0.30 -11.97 7.87
CA THR A 198 -1.12 -10.82 8.26
C THR A 198 -2.60 -11.01 7.89
N LEU A 199 -2.91 -11.53 6.70
CA LEU A 199 -4.30 -11.79 6.30
C LEU A 199 -4.95 -12.87 7.15
N THR A 200 -4.23 -13.98 7.42
CA THR A 200 -4.68 -15.03 8.34
C THR A 200 -5.01 -14.45 9.72
N GLN A 201 -4.19 -13.53 10.26
CA GLN A 201 -4.49 -12.86 11.52
C GLN A 201 -5.76 -12.02 11.43
N ILE A 202 -5.85 -11.10 10.46
CA ILE A 202 -6.97 -10.16 10.36
C ILE A 202 -8.30 -10.92 10.31
N PHE A 203 -8.41 -11.90 9.41
CA PHE A 203 -9.63 -12.68 9.27
C PHE A 203 -9.89 -13.63 10.45
N GLY A 204 -8.83 -14.14 11.09
CA GLY A 204 -8.95 -14.93 12.31
C GLY A 204 -9.52 -14.12 13.47
N VAL A 205 -9.04 -12.88 13.66
CA VAL A 205 -9.55 -11.97 14.70
C VAL A 205 -11.00 -11.60 14.43
N ILE A 206 -11.36 -11.24 13.19
CA ILE A 206 -12.76 -10.91 12.82
C ILE A 206 -13.72 -12.07 13.18
N VAL A 207 -13.33 -13.32 12.92
CA VAL A 207 -14.17 -14.48 13.25
C VAL A 207 -14.26 -14.69 14.76
N ILE A 208 -13.17 -14.51 15.51
CA ILE A 208 -13.20 -14.59 16.98
C ILE A 208 -14.05 -13.49 17.60
N ASP A 209 -14.06 -12.28 17.05
CA ASP A 209 -14.92 -11.19 17.53
C ASP A 209 -16.41 -11.58 17.46
N ILE A 210 -16.81 -12.36 16.45
CA ILE A 210 -18.17 -12.92 16.38
C ILE A 210 -18.42 -13.91 17.51
N PHE A 211 -17.48 -14.79 17.83
CA PHE A 211 -17.61 -15.68 18.98
C PHE A 211 -17.70 -14.91 20.29
N LEU A 212 -16.96 -13.81 20.43
CA LEU A 212 -17.01 -12.96 21.61
C LEU A 212 -18.35 -12.21 21.73
N LEU A 213 -18.91 -11.71 20.63
CA LEU A 213 -20.16 -10.94 20.65
C LEU A 213 -21.41 -11.83 20.71
N ILE A 214 -21.44 -12.93 19.96
CA ILE A 214 -22.62 -13.79 19.83
C ILE A 214 -22.51 -15.04 20.70
N GLY A 215 -21.31 -15.59 20.90
CA GLY A 215 -21.13 -16.82 21.68
C GLY A 215 -21.59 -16.69 23.13
N LEU A 216 -21.50 -15.49 23.72
CA LEU A 216 -21.93 -15.19 25.09
C LEU A 216 -23.45 -15.30 25.29
N THR A 217 -24.24 -15.00 24.26
CA THR A 217 -25.71 -15.00 24.34
C THR A 217 -26.30 -16.38 24.09
N LEU A 218 -25.53 -17.30 23.52
CA LEU A 218 -25.98 -18.65 23.21
C LEU A 218 -26.01 -19.52 24.46
N THR A 219 -27.11 -20.26 24.61
CA THR A 219 -27.32 -21.23 25.70
C THR A 219 -27.04 -22.66 25.28
N THR A 220 -26.93 -22.90 23.97
CA THR A 220 -26.68 -24.20 23.37
C THR A 220 -25.51 -24.14 22.41
N PHE A 221 -24.87 -25.28 22.20
CA PHE A 221 -23.75 -25.39 21.26
C PHE A 221 -24.24 -25.17 19.82
N ASN A 222 -23.62 -24.23 19.10
CA ASN A 222 -23.93 -23.97 17.70
C ASN A 222 -22.64 -24.02 16.86
N ALA A 223 -22.47 -25.11 16.13
CA ALA A 223 -21.32 -25.30 15.25
C ALA A 223 -21.31 -24.34 14.04
N SER A 224 -22.47 -23.80 13.67
CA SER A 224 -22.63 -23.02 12.43
C SER A 224 -22.35 -21.53 12.59
N LEU A 225 -21.93 -21.05 13.77
CA LEU A 225 -21.74 -19.63 14.04
C LEU A 225 -20.80 -18.94 13.04
N ALA A 226 -19.61 -19.49 12.82
CA ALA A 226 -18.64 -18.90 11.88
C ALA A 226 -19.04 -19.12 10.41
N SER A 227 -19.94 -20.07 10.12
CA SER A 227 -20.44 -20.28 8.76
C SER A 227 -21.15 -19.04 8.21
N LEU A 228 -21.63 -18.16 9.11
CA LEU A 228 -22.18 -16.85 8.79
C LEU A 228 -21.20 -15.97 7.99
N LEU A 229 -19.89 -16.03 8.28
CA LEU A 229 -18.86 -15.30 7.52
C LEU A 229 -18.17 -16.15 6.47
N VAL A 230 -17.91 -17.44 6.77
CA VAL A 230 -17.16 -18.31 5.84
C VAL A 230 -17.91 -18.48 4.52
N LYS A 231 -19.25 -18.66 4.55
CA LYS A 231 -20.05 -18.77 3.33
C LYS A 231 -19.96 -17.53 2.43
N PRO A 232 -20.37 -16.33 2.86
CA PRO A 232 -20.25 -15.14 2.01
C PRO A 232 -18.80 -14.83 1.65
N GLY A 233 -17.84 -15.16 2.52
CA GLY A 233 -16.43 -14.96 2.22
C GLY A 233 -15.87 -15.86 1.11
N THR A 234 -16.22 -17.15 1.11
CA THR A 234 -15.86 -18.06 0.01
C THR A 234 -16.49 -17.63 -1.32
N ILE A 235 -17.71 -17.08 -1.29
CA ILE A 235 -18.38 -16.57 -2.50
C ILE A 235 -17.68 -15.31 -3.01
N GLY A 236 -17.32 -14.38 -2.12
CA GLY A 236 -16.53 -13.20 -2.49
C GLY A 236 -15.17 -13.58 -3.11
N ILE A 237 -14.49 -14.57 -2.53
CA ILE A 237 -13.24 -15.12 -3.09
C ILE A 237 -13.46 -15.75 -4.46
N GLY A 238 -14.51 -16.55 -4.62
CA GLY A 238 -14.85 -17.17 -5.90
C GLY A 238 -15.12 -16.12 -6.98
N LEU A 239 -15.84 -15.06 -6.63
CA LEU A 239 -16.14 -13.96 -7.55
C LEU A 239 -14.87 -13.24 -8.01
N GLY A 240 -13.96 -12.91 -7.10
CA GLY A 240 -12.69 -12.29 -7.47
C GLY A 240 -11.81 -13.22 -8.31
N ALA A 241 -11.80 -14.52 -8.04
CA ALA A 241 -11.08 -15.51 -8.86
C ALA A 241 -11.67 -15.59 -10.28
N VAL A 242 -12.99 -15.62 -10.42
CA VAL A 242 -13.68 -15.59 -11.71
C VAL A 242 -13.37 -14.30 -12.47
N CYS A 243 -13.38 -13.15 -11.79
CA CYS A 243 -12.99 -11.87 -12.40
C CYS A 243 -11.52 -11.86 -12.87
N CYS A 244 -10.60 -12.48 -12.12
CA CYS A 244 -9.20 -12.67 -12.54
C CYS A 244 -9.04 -13.54 -13.78
N LEU A 245 -9.95 -14.49 -14.02
CA LEU A 245 -9.94 -15.38 -15.17
C LEU A 245 -10.63 -14.77 -16.40
N LEU A 246 -11.79 -14.14 -16.21
CA LEU A 246 -12.62 -13.62 -17.30
C LEU A 246 -12.17 -12.23 -17.78
N PHE A 247 -11.81 -11.33 -16.87
CA PHE A 247 -11.47 -9.95 -17.21
C PHE A 247 -9.95 -9.78 -17.27
N PHE A 248 -9.42 -9.78 -18.49
CA PHE A 248 -8.01 -9.53 -18.81
C PHE A 248 -7.05 -10.41 -17.97
N PRO A 249 -7.00 -11.72 -18.22
CA PRO A 249 -6.07 -12.61 -17.51
C PRO A 249 -4.64 -12.13 -17.73
N GLN A 250 -3.95 -11.81 -16.63
CA GLN A 250 -2.55 -11.43 -16.63
C GLN A 250 -1.71 -12.65 -16.27
N SER A 251 -0.71 -12.99 -17.10
CA SER A 251 0.28 -14.01 -16.74
C SER A 251 1.26 -13.45 -15.72
N THR A 252 1.83 -14.34 -14.91
CA THR A 252 2.84 -13.98 -13.90
C THR A 252 4.06 -13.36 -14.58
N SER A 253 4.47 -13.92 -15.72
CA SER A 253 5.59 -13.44 -16.53
C SER A 253 5.37 -12.02 -17.04
N TYR A 254 4.16 -11.69 -17.54
CA TYR A 254 3.84 -10.35 -18.00
C TYR A 254 3.90 -9.32 -16.86
N ALA A 255 3.32 -9.65 -15.70
CA ALA A 255 3.33 -8.77 -14.53
C ALA A 255 4.75 -8.54 -13.98
N VAL A 256 5.59 -9.58 -13.95
CA VAL A 256 6.99 -9.46 -13.53
C VAL A 256 7.79 -8.58 -14.50
N LEU A 257 7.66 -8.80 -15.82
CA LEU A 257 8.34 -7.98 -16.82
C LEU A 257 7.90 -6.52 -16.76
N HIS A 258 6.61 -6.26 -16.56
CA HIS A 258 6.11 -4.90 -16.39
C HIS A 258 6.69 -4.22 -15.14
N GLN A 259 6.83 -4.96 -14.03
CA GLN A 259 7.46 -4.44 -12.82
C GLN A 259 8.96 -4.19 -13.03
N MET A 260 9.65 -5.01 -13.82
CA MET A 260 11.05 -4.75 -14.22
C MET A 260 11.17 -3.49 -15.09
N GLU A 261 10.28 -3.31 -16.06
CA GLU A 261 10.22 -2.10 -16.88
C GLU A 261 10.07 -0.86 -15.98
N LYS A 262 9.14 -0.92 -15.01
CA LYS A 262 8.95 0.16 -14.03
C LYS A 262 10.22 0.45 -13.22
N LEU A 263 10.92 -0.59 -12.77
CA LEU A 263 12.20 -0.43 -12.05
C LEU A 263 13.29 0.24 -12.90
N ILE A 264 13.37 -0.14 -14.18
CA ILE A 264 14.31 0.48 -15.12
C ILE A 264 13.93 1.95 -15.35
N ARG A 265 12.64 2.28 -15.53
CA ARG A 265 12.21 3.69 -15.64
C ARG A 265 12.53 4.49 -14.38
N MET A 266 12.38 3.92 -13.19
CA MET A 266 12.76 4.58 -11.93
C MET A 266 14.27 4.82 -11.81
N THR A 267 15.09 4.10 -12.57
CA THR A 267 16.54 4.35 -12.65
C THR A 267 16.84 5.70 -13.30
N GLU A 268 15.99 6.19 -14.22
CA GLU A 268 16.16 7.50 -14.85
C GLU A 268 16.25 8.62 -13.79
N THR A 269 15.54 8.50 -12.67
CA THR A 269 15.63 9.47 -11.57
C THR A 269 17.03 9.58 -10.98
N SER A 270 17.78 8.48 -10.89
CA SER A 270 19.17 8.49 -10.41
C SER A 270 20.14 9.10 -11.43
N LEU A 271 19.88 8.90 -12.72
CA LEU A 271 20.65 9.51 -13.81
C LEU A 271 20.35 11.01 -13.92
N ASP A 272 19.10 11.41 -13.76
CA ASP A 272 18.68 12.81 -13.72
C ASP A 272 19.27 13.54 -12.51
N ALA A 273 19.32 12.90 -11.35
CA ALA A 273 20.04 13.46 -10.20
C ALA A 273 21.51 13.70 -10.56
N THR A 274 22.17 12.72 -11.18
CA THR A 274 23.55 12.87 -11.65
C THR A 274 23.70 14.03 -12.63
N ARG A 275 22.79 14.15 -13.61
CA ARG A 275 22.79 15.24 -14.60
C ARG A 275 22.61 16.62 -13.94
N LYS A 276 21.66 16.75 -13.01
CA LYS A 276 21.42 17.98 -12.24
C LYS A 276 22.62 18.38 -11.40
N HIS A 277 23.28 17.39 -10.79
CA HIS A 277 24.49 17.62 -10.02
C HIS A 277 25.63 18.13 -10.92
N LEU A 278 25.86 17.51 -12.08
CA LEU A 278 26.86 17.99 -13.04
C LEU A 278 26.54 19.41 -13.55
N ALA A 279 25.26 19.74 -13.68
CA ALA A 279 24.79 21.09 -14.00
C ALA A 279 24.79 22.07 -12.81
N SER A 280 25.43 21.72 -11.68
CA SER A 280 25.53 22.54 -10.47
C SER A 280 24.19 22.98 -9.85
N HIS A 281 23.12 22.23 -10.09
CA HIS A 281 21.82 22.50 -9.46
C HIS A 281 21.78 21.91 -8.04
N THR A 282 21.20 22.66 -7.10
CA THR A 282 20.98 22.18 -5.73
C THR A 282 19.89 21.12 -5.71
N MET A 283 20.13 20.03 -4.98
CA MET A 283 19.18 18.94 -4.83
C MET A 283 18.80 18.76 -3.36
N GLN A 284 17.53 18.44 -3.14
CA GLN A 284 17.00 18.23 -1.79
C GLN A 284 17.20 16.78 -1.36
N VAL A 285 17.81 16.57 -0.19
CA VAL A 285 18.10 15.23 0.38
C VAL A 285 16.83 14.38 0.49
N SER A 286 15.70 14.98 0.87
CA SER A 286 14.41 14.29 1.01
C SER A 286 13.92 13.66 -0.31
N GLN A 287 14.15 14.30 -1.45
CA GLN A 287 13.75 13.78 -2.76
C GLN A 287 14.61 12.57 -3.16
N LEU A 288 15.92 12.63 -2.91
CA LEU A 288 16.83 11.51 -3.19
C LEU A 288 16.58 10.32 -2.28
N ALA A 289 16.36 10.57 -0.98
CA ALA A 289 15.98 9.54 -0.03
C ALA A 289 14.63 8.90 -0.41
N GLY A 290 13.64 9.70 -0.82
CA GLY A 290 12.36 9.22 -1.33
C GLY A 290 12.50 8.33 -2.57
N ALA A 291 13.34 8.72 -3.53
CA ALA A 291 13.63 7.92 -4.72
C ALA A 291 14.30 6.58 -4.35
N ARG A 292 15.27 6.59 -3.43
CA ARG A 292 15.91 5.38 -2.89
C ARG A 292 14.90 4.42 -2.27
N TYR A 293 14.04 4.90 -1.37
CA TYR A 293 13.02 4.05 -0.74
C TYR A 293 12.02 3.51 -1.74
N SER A 294 11.61 4.33 -2.72
CA SER A 294 10.68 3.94 -3.76
C SER A 294 11.25 2.82 -4.65
N LEU A 295 12.53 2.90 -5.02
CA LEU A 295 13.21 1.88 -5.82
C LEU A 295 13.31 0.55 -5.06
N ILE A 296 13.68 0.59 -3.77
CA ILE A 296 13.73 -0.60 -2.91
C ILE A 296 12.33 -1.22 -2.75
N ALA A 297 11.30 -0.39 -2.52
CA ALA A 297 9.92 -0.84 -2.36
C ALA A 297 9.39 -1.51 -3.63
N ALA A 298 9.64 -0.91 -4.81
CA ALA A 298 9.22 -1.45 -6.10
C ALA A 298 9.90 -2.80 -6.43
N TYR A 299 11.15 -3.00 -5.98
CA TYR A 299 11.84 -4.28 -6.15
C TYR A 299 11.27 -5.34 -5.21
N LYS A 300 11.05 -5.01 -3.93
CA LYS A 300 10.43 -5.91 -2.96
C LYS A 300 9.01 -6.33 -3.36
N SER A 301 8.23 -5.46 -3.99
CA SER A 301 6.88 -5.81 -4.44
C SER A 301 6.86 -6.80 -5.62
N MET A 302 7.97 -6.95 -6.35
CA MET A 302 8.11 -7.92 -7.44
C MET A 302 8.37 -9.35 -6.94
N GLU A 303 8.99 -9.48 -5.77
CA GLU A 303 9.48 -10.75 -5.21
C GLU A 303 8.41 -11.85 -5.09
N PRO A 304 7.16 -11.55 -4.66
CA PRO A 304 6.10 -12.56 -4.64
C PRO A 304 5.80 -13.11 -6.03
N ALA A 305 5.74 -12.25 -7.06
CA ALA A 305 5.46 -12.68 -8.43
C ALA A 305 6.60 -13.53 -9.01
N LEU A 306 7.85 -13.24 -8.65
CA LEU A 306 9.01 -14.08 -9.03
C LEU A 306 8.95 -15.49 -8.42
N ALA A 307 8.44 -15.64 -7.20
CA ALA A 307 8.30 -16.96 -6.56
C ALA A 307 7.28 -17.85 -7.27
N PHE A 308 6.25 -17.26 -7.90
CA PHE A 308 5.21 -17.98 -8.65
C PHE A 308 5.52 -18.19 -10.13
N LEU A 309 6.65 -17.65 -10.61
CA LEU A 309 7.06 -17.73 -12.01
C LEU A 309 7.21 -19.17 -12.53
N PRO A 310 7.72 -20.15 -11.76
CA PRO A 310 7.77 -21.55 -12.19
C PRO A 310 6.40 -22.22 -12.35
N LEU A 311 5.37 -21.67 -11.69
CA LEU A 311 3.98 -22.17 -11.75
C LEU A 311 3.16 -21.47 -12.84
N ASP A 312 3.78 -20.54 -13.58
CA ASP A 312 3.09 -19.74 -14.57
C ASP A 312 2.80 -20.55 -15.84
N LEU A 313 1.60 -20.36 -16.38
CA LEU A 313 1.29 -20.79 -17.74
C LEU A 313 1.87 -19.73 -18.66
N SER A 314 3.11 -19.92 -19.13
CA SER A 314 3.75 -18.96 -20.04
C SER A 314 2.93 -18.85 -21.33
N ARG A 315 2.22 -17.74 -21.46
CA ARG A 315 1.59 -17.30 -22.70
C ARG A 315 2.52 -16.27 -23.34
N GLY A 316 3.63 -16.71 -23.91
CA GLY A 316 4.64 -15.82 -24.50
C GLY A 316 5.87 -16.54 -25.05
N ARG A 317 6.81 -15.75 -25.58
CA ARG A 317 8.09 -16.23 -26.11
C ARG A 317 9.16 -16.46 -25.04
N TRP A 318 8.94 -15.94 -23.83
CA TRP A 318 9.93 -16.00 -22.74
C TRP A 318 9.49 -17.04 -21.74
N ASN A 319 10.40 -17.96 -21.41
CA ASN A 319 10.19 -18.95 -20.38
C ASN A 319 10.52 -18.37 -18.99
N ALA A 320 10.19 -19.12 -17.95
CA ALA A 320 10.45 -18.71 -16.57
C ALA A 320 11.95 -18.45 -16.30
N ASP A 321 12.82 -19.26 -16.90
CA ASP A 321 14.26 -19.12 -16.78
C ASP A 321 14.77 -17.85 -17.46
N ASP A 322 14.20 -17.47 -18.61
CA ASP A 322 14.56 -16.24 -19.32
C ASP A 322 14.22 -15.01 -18.48
N VAL A 323 13.01 -14.97 -17.90
CA VAL A 323 12.59 -13.87 -17.03
C VAL A 323 13.46 -13.80 -15.76
N LYS A 324 13.84 -14.96 -15.20
CA LYS A 324 14.75 -15.02 -14.04
C LYS A 324 16.16 -14.54 -14.40
N SER A 325 16.66 -14.86 -15.60
CA SER A 325 17.96 -14.36 -16.06
C SER A 325 17.96 -12.83 -16.22
N LEU A 326 16.87 -12.26 -16.77
CA LEU A 326 16.71 -10.82 -16.88
C LEU A 326 16.61 -10.16 -15.50
N GLN A 327 15.90 -10.79 -14.56
CA GLN A 327 15.77 -10.30 -13.19
C GLN A 327 17.12 -10.05 -12.52
N VAL A 328 18.08 -10.96 -12.70
CA VAL A 328 19.43 -10.81 -12.16
C VAL A 328 20.11 -9.56 -12.72
N ARG A 329 20.00 -9.33 -14.03
CA ARG A 329 20.56 -8.13 -14.69
C ARG A 329 19.90 -6.85 -14.22
N VAL A 330 18.58 -6.83 -14.10
CA VAL A 330 17.83 -5.68 -13.58
C VAL A 330 18.21 -5.38 -12.13
N ARG A 331 18.44 -6.41 -11.31
CA ARG A 331 18.93 -6.26 -9.94
C ARG A 331 20.33 -5.64 -9.90
N GLU A 332 21.25 -6.06 -10.77
CA GLU A 332 22.60 -5.48 -10.87
C GLU A 332 22.54 -3.98 -11.22
N VAL A 333 21.71 -3.61 -12.21
CA VAL A 333 21.47 -2.22 -12.58
C VAL A 333 20.90 -1.44 -11.39
N MET A 334 19.86 -1.97 -10.73
CA MET A 334 19.24 -1.34 -9.57
C MET A 334 20.25 -1.09 -8.44
N LEU A 335 21.09 -2.06 -8.10
CA LEU A 335 22.12 -1.91 -7.07
C LEU A 335 23.13 -0.83 -7.42
N SER A 336 23.53 -0.75 -8.70
CA SER A 336 24.40 0.31 -9.20
C SER A 336 23.75 1.68 -9.04
N CYS A 337 22.45 1.79 -9.32
CA CYS A 337 21.70 3.05 -9.19
C CYS A 337 21.47 3.45 -7.74
N LEU A 338 21.24 2.48 -6.85
CA LEU A 338 21.19 2.72 -5.40
C LEU A 338 22.53 3.25 -4.88
N SER A 339 23.65 2.70 -5.36
CA SER A 339 24.98 3.19 -4.97
C SER A 339 25.22 4.64 -5.43
N LEU A 340 24.71 4.99 -6.61
CA LEU A 340 24.78 6.35 -7.15
C LEU A 340 23.91 7.32 -6.35
N LEU A 341 22.69 6.91 -5.98
CA LEU A 341 21.83 7.69 -5.10
C LEU A 341 22.46 7.90 -3.71
N ASP A 342 23.04 6.85 -3.13
CA ASP A 342 23.71 6.94 -1.83
C ASP A 342 24.90 7.90 -1.88
N PHE A 343 25.70 7.86 -2.96
CA PHE A 343 26.76 8.82 -3.19
C PHE A 343 26.24 10.28 -3.21
N HIS A 344 25.17 10.54 -3.96
CA HIS A 344 24.59 11.88 -4.03
C HIS A 344 24.00 12.33 -2.68
N ILE A 345 23.34 11.45 -1.94
CA ILE A 345 22.82 11.73 -0.60
C ILE A 345 23.96 12.15 0.33
N THR A 346 25.00 11.32 0.45
CA THR A 346 26.15 11.61 1.33
C THR A 346 26.84 12.91 0.96
N LYS A 347 26.94 13.22 -0.34
CA LYS A 347 27.58 14.46 -0.80
C LYS A 347 26.74 15.70 -0.47
N VAL A 348 25.43 15.66 -0.69
CA VAL A 348 24.54 16.78 -0.35
C VAL A 348 24.51 16.99 1.16
N GLU A 349 24.44 15.92 1.95
CA GLU A 349 24.52 15.99 3.41
C GLU A 349 25.86 16.59 3.88
N ALA A 350 26.97 16.22 3.25
CA ALA A 350 28.28 16.79 3.55
C ALA A 350 28.35 18.29 3.21
N ALA A 351 27.73 18.73 2.10
CA ALA A 351 27.65 20.14 1.73
C ALA A 351 26.80 20.94 2.72
N GLN A 352 25.61 20.45 3.08
CA GLN A 352 24.75 21.07 4.09
C GLN A 352 25.43 21.17 5.45
N LYS A 353 26.15 20.12 5.86
CA LYS A 353 26.93 20.13 7.11
C LYS A 353 28.03 21.19 7.07
N ARG A 354 28.70 21.40 5.94
CA ARG A 354 29.70 22.46 5.77
C ARG A 354 29.08 23.85 5.89
N GLU A 355 27.97 24.11 5.20
CA GLU A 355 27.26 25.39 5.28
C GLU A 355 26.77 25.70 6.70
N CYS A 356 26.31 24.68 7.44
CA CYS A 356 25.92 24.81 8.84
C CYS A 356 27.11 25.18 9.73
N LEU A 357 28.25 24.52 9.54
CA LEU A 357 29.49 24.82 10.29
C LEU A 357 30.03 26.23 9.96
N GLU A 358 29.96 26.67 8.71
CA GLU A 358 30.34 28.04 8.32
C GLU A 358 29.40 29.10 8.92
N SER A 359 28.10 28.85 8.90
CA SER A 359 27.10 29.72 9.53
C SER A 359 27.29 29.80 11.05
N GLN A 360 27.69 28.70 11.70
CA GLN A 360 28.01 28.67 13.12
C GLN A 360 29.29 29.44 13.46
N LYS A 361 30.33 29.35 12.62
CA LYS A 361 31.57 30.13 12.77
C LYS A 361 31.31 31.64 12.62
N LEU A 362 30.49 32.04 11.64
CA LEU A 362 30.08 33.43 11.44
C LEU A 362 29.20 33.96 12.58
N GLY A 363 28.30 33.13 13.12
CA GLY A 363 27.48 33.47 14.29
C GLY A 363 28.28 33.59 15.59
N GLN A 364 29.31 32.76 15.79
CA GLN A 364 30.20 32.87 16.96
C GLN A 364 31.13 34.10 16.89
N GLY A 365 31.54 34.52 15.69
CA GLY A 365 32.30 35.77 15.51
C GLY A 365 31.51 37.04 15.88
N ALA A 366 30.18 36.97 15.98
CA ALA A 366 29.32 38.08 16.42
C ALA A 366 29.00 38.07 17.92
N VAL A 367 29.32 36.98 18.65
CA VAL A 367 28.95 36.78 20.07
C VAL A 367 30.16 36.87 21.02
N GLU A 368 31.38 37.08 20.52
CA GLU A 368 32.55 37.42 21.35
C GLU A 368 32.52 38.88 21.87
N LYS A 369 31.46 39.25 22.60
CA LYS A 369 31.48 40.31 23.64
C LYS A 369 30.45 39.98 24.74
N GLY A 370 30.82 39.10 25.66
CA GLY A 370 30.11 38.90 26.93
C GLY A 370 30.61 37.66 27.69
N PRO A 371 31.08 37.76 28.95
CA PRO A 371 31.77 36.66 29.61
C PRO A 371 30.84 35.70 30.36
N THR A 372 31.44 34.53 30.62
CA THR A 372 31.25 33.55 31.71
C THR A 372 30.37 32.29 31.53
N ALA A 373 31.10 31.17 31.67
CA ALA A 373 30.74 29.86 32.23
C ALA A 373 29.95 28.85 31.36
N GLU A 374 30.69 27.93 30.72
CA GLU A 374 30.52 26.46 30.78
C GLU A 374 31.55 25.76 29.85
N GLN A 375 32.82 25.81 30.24
CA GLN A 375 33.90 25.03 29.60
C GLN A 375 34.02 23.67 30.32
N ASN A 376 33.59 22.59 29.69
CA ASN A 376 34.23 21.27 29.79
C ASN A 376 33.60 20.18 28.89
N GLY A 377 32.41 20.40 28.32
CA GLY A 377 31.81 19.47 27.35
C GLY A 377 32.03 19.84 25.87
N GLN A 378 32.33 21.12 25.59
CA GLN A 378 32.31 21.68 24.23
C GLN A 378 33.68 21.65 23.50
N GLU A 379 34.78 21.49 24.23
CA GLU A 379 36.14 21.51 23.65
C GLU A 379 36.45 20.23 22.84
N ILE A 380 35.96 19.08 23.29
CA ILE A 380 36.23 17.78 22.66
C ILE A 380 35.60 17.71 21.25
N GLY A 381 34.38 18.24 21.08
CA GLY A 381 33.75 18.34 19.76
C GLY A 381 34.41 19.39 18.86
N ARG A 382 34.94 20.47 19.43
CA ARG A 382 35.58 21.56 18.69
C ARG A 382 36.92 21.15 18.11
N HIS A 383 37.70 20.33 18.83
CA HIS A 383 38.95 19.76 18.33
C HIS A 383 38.71 18.80 17.16
N GLN A 384 37.75 17.87 17.27
CA GLN A 384 37.41 16.96 16.17
C GLN A 384 36.88 17.69 14.93
N LEU A 385 36.14 18.79 15.12
CA LEU A 385 35.65 19.61 14.01
C LEU A 385 36.78 20.36 13.30
N LEU A 386 37.75 20.93 14.04
CA LEU A 386 38.93 21.57 13.46
C LEU A 386 39.83 20.57 12.74
N GLU A 387 40.02 19.39 13.31
CA GLU A 387 40.82 18.31 12.71
C GLU A 387 40.20 17.78 11.41
N SER A 388 38.87 17.63 11.38
CA SER A 388 38.15 17.28 10.14
C SER A 388 38.19 18.37 9.08
N ALA A 389 38.20 19.65 9.48
CA ALA A 389 38.34 20.77 8.56
C ALA A 389 39.76 20.83 7.97
N ASN A 390 40.79 20.64 8.79
CA ASN A 390 42.18 20.60 8.35
C ASN A 390 42.46 19.42 7.41
N LEU A 391 41.91 18.23 7.67
CA LEU A 391 42.05 17.07 6.78
C LEU A 391 41.37 17.32 5.42
N LEU A 392 40.22 18.00 5.41
CA LEU A 392 39.51 18.35 4.19
C LEU A 392 40.24 19.44 3.38
N GLU A 393 40.92 20.36 4.05
CA GLU A 393 41.76 21.37 3.42
C GLU A 393 43.03 20.74 2.81
N ALA A 394 43.68 19.83 3.55
CA ALA A 394 44.84 19.07 3.06
C ALA A 394 44.53 18.18 1.83
N LEU A 395 43.31 17.64 1.72
CA LEU A 395 42.87 16.90 0.54
C LEU A 395 42.58 17.81 -0.66
N LYS A 396 42.38 19.12 -0.44
CA LYS A 396 42.07 20.12 -1.47
C LYS A 396 43.34 20.75 -2.06
N SER A 397 44.47 20.70 -1.35
CA SER A 397 45.77 21.24 -1.76
C SER A 397 46.92 20.24 -1.51
N PRO A 398 47.00 19.14 -2.28
CA PRO A 398 48.07 18.13 -2.11
C PRO A 398 49.47 18.68 -2.42
N GLU A 399 49.59 19.88 -2.97
CA GLU A 399 50.84 20.51 -3.42
C GLU A 399 51.53 21.41 -2.37
N HIS A 400 50.92 21.65 -1.20
CA HIS A 400 51.56 22.45 -0.14
C HIS A 400 52.30 21.61 0.93
N GLY A 401 52.27 20.28 0.84
CA GLY A 401 52.90 19.37 1.81
C GLY A 401 54.38 19.03 1.56
N LEU A 402 55.00 19.57 0.50
CA LEU A 402 56.37 19.19 0.08
C LEU A 402 57.43 20.28 0.27
N CYS A 403 57.09 21.45 0.78
CA CYS A 403 58.03 22.57 0.88
C CYS A 403 57.97 23.24 2.26
N GLU A 404 58.44 22.54 3.30
CA GLU A 404 59.02 23.15 4.51
C GLU A 404 59.61 22.05 5.42
N ARG A 405 60.75 21.49 5.01
CA ARG A 405 61.76 20.99 5.96
C ARG A 405 62.90 21.99 5.97
N PRO A 406 63.17 22.71 7.08
CA PRO A 406 64.40 23.46 7.19
C PRO A 406 65.56 22.48 7.41
N LEU A 407 66.47 22.43 6.45
CA LEU A 407 67.83 21.94 6.64
C LEU A 407 68.58 22.95 7.51
N VAL A 408 68.97 22.57 8.72
CA VAL A 408 70.16 23.15 9.37
C VAL A 408 70.92 22.04 10.08
N SER A 409 72.21 22.00 9.74
CA SER A 409 73.33 21.24 10.27
C SER A 409 73.52 21.31 11.78
#